data_AF-A0A7S0JA58-F1
#
_entry.id   AF-A0A7S0JA58-F1
#
_cell.length_a   1.000
_cell.length_b   1.000
_cell.length_c   1.000
_cell.angle_alpha   90.00
_cell.angle_beta   90.00
_cell.angle_gamma   90.00
#
_symmetry.space_group_name_H-M   'P 1'
#
loop_
_entity.id
_entity.type
_entity.pdbx_description
1 polymer ?
#
loop_
_entity_poly.entity_id
_entity_poly.type
_entity_poly.pdbx_seq_one_letter_code
_entity_poly.pdbx_strand_id
1 'polypeptide(L)'
;CAARRGRKFWMACSSCGPTDCLKNGSCSGPSGCGRWIASGPVSCDVWRTGGDIQARWSSIMANLDTNQLMAPVQNGNPGHFNDPDALQVGNIGLTLTEQRSHFACWCMLGGPLLISTDLRQISDDALRILKAEELIAINQDRLAAQGVRIGPHNPLGAELWAKRLSGGRHAVVLLNRGSTPVDILLDLPATFPESAVWMLRDLWARADLGNYSGAYVAKAVPSHDHVALLLSRVLST
;
A
#
# COMPACT_ATOMS: atom_id res chain seq x y z
N CYS A 1 -6.65 -18.66 -26.22
CA CYS A 1 -6.70 -17.53 -27.17
C CYS A 1 -5.69 -16.41 -26.91
N ALA A 2 -5.45 -15.97 -25.66
CA ALA A 2 -4.49 -14.90 -25.35
C ALA A 2 -3.01 -15.30 -25.52
N ALA A 3 -2.61 -16.50 -25.05
CA ALA A 3 -1.24 -17.03 -25.23
C ALA A 3 -0.81 -17.17 -26.71
N ARG A 4 -1.76 -17.40 -27.63
CA ARG A 4 -1.49 -17.46 -29.08
C ARG A 4 -1.21 -16.10 -29.72
N ARG A 5 -1.42 -14.98 -29.00
CA ARG A 5 -1.30 -13.61 -29.54
C ARG A 5 -0.12 -12.81 -28.97
N GLY A 6 0.75 -13.42 -28.17
CA GLY A 6 1.93 -12.76 -27.60
C GLY A 6 1.62 -11.56 -26.69
N ARG A 7 0.36 -11.41 -26.23
CA ARG A 7 -0.05 -10.34 -25.32
C ARG A 7 0.03 -10.86 -23.89
N LYS A 8 0.81 -10.18 -23.03
CA LYS A 8 0.78 -10.40 -21.59
C LYS A 8 -0.63 -10.06 -21.09
N PHE A 9 -1.34 -11.05 -20.57
CA PHE A 9 -2.68 -10.87 -20.00
C PHE A 9 -2.55 -11.09 -18.50
N TRP A 10 -3.05 -10.14 -17.69
CA TRP A 10 -3.10 -10.29 -16.24
C TRP A 10 -4.20 -11.28 -15.88
N MET A 11 -3.81 -12.44 -15.36
CA MET A 11 -4.74 -13.47 -14.89
C MET A 11 -5.07 -13.23 -13.42
N ALA A 12 -6.32 -12.90 -13.15
CA ALA A 12 -6.86 -12.80 -11.80
C ALA A 12 -7.39 -14.15 -11.33
N CYS A 13 -7.01 -14.54 -10.12
CA CYS A 13 -7.46 -15.78 -9.49
C CYS A 13 -8.31 -15.52 -8.25
N SER A 14 -9.21 -16.47 -7.96
CA SER A 14 -10.18 -16.38 -6.87
C SER A 14 -9.52 -16.22 -5.50
N SER A 15 -10.30 -15.73 -4.54
CA SER A 15 -9.86 -15.32 -3.20
C SER A 15 -9.00 -16.33 -2.46
N CYS A 16 -8.01 -15.81 -1.75
CA CYS A 16 -7.42 -16.41 -0.57
C CYS A 16 -8.13 -15.86 0.66
N GLY A 17 -9.40 -16.22 0.86
CA GLY A 17 -10.10 -15.89 2.09
C GLY A 17 -9.46 -16.57 3.32
N PRO A 18 -9.72 -16.10 4.55
CA PRO A 18 -9.26 -16.76 5.78
C PRO A 18 -9.71 -18.23 5.89
N THR A 19 -10.75 -18.62 5.14
CA THR A 19 -11.33 -19.97 5.06
C THR A 19 -10.93 -20.75 3.82
N ASP A 20 -10.27 -20.11 2.83
CA ASP A 20 -9.95 -20.75 1.55
C ASP A 20 -8.64 -21.53 1.68
N CYS A 21 -8.76 -22.76 2.19
CA CYS A 21 -7.68 -23.73 2.13
C CYS A 21 -7.54 -24.30 0.71
N LEU A 22 -6.30 -24.64 0.33
CA LEU A 22 -6.01 -25.37 -0.89
C LEU A 22 -6.88 -26.64 -1.00
N LYS A 23 -7.25 -27.04 -2.22
CA LYS A 23 -8.04 -28.26 -2.50
C LYS A 23 -7.49 -29.56 -1.86
N ASN A 24 -6.25 -29.55 -1.36
CA ASN A 24 -5.58 -30.67 -0.69
C ASN A 24 -5.57 -30.59 0.85
N GLY A 25 -6.26 -29.63 1.47
CA GLY A 25 -6.40 -29.53 2.92
C GLY A 25 -5.18 -28.99 3.68
N SER A 26 -4.12 -28.54 3.02
CA SER A 26 -3.00 -27.88 3.71
C SER A 26 -3.32 -26.39 3.94
N CYS A 27 -3.78 -26.06 5.15
CA CYS A 27 -4.10 -24.69 5.55
C CYS A 27 -2.86 -24.02 6.18
N SER A 28 -2.12 -23.21 5.42
CA SER A 28 -1.05 -22.33 5.95
C SER A 28 -1.53 -20.87 6.14
N GLY A 29 -2.84 -20.68 6.33
CA GLY A 29 -3.48 -19.36 6.28
C GLY A 29 -3.45 -18.72 4.88
N PRO A 30 -3.86 -17.45 4.75
CA PRO A 30 -3.96 -16.81 3.44
C PRO A 30 -2.60 -16.69 2.71
N SER A 31 -1.47 -16.72 3.44
CA SER A 31 -0.12 -16.72 2.85
C SER A 31 0.20 -18.04 2.14
N GLY A 32 -0.33 -19.17 2.63
CA GLY A 32 -0.19 -20.47 1.97
C GLY A 32 -0.95 -20.53 0.64
N CYS A 33 -2.17 -19.99 0.63
CA CYS A 33 -2.95 -19.85 -0.59
C CYS A 33 -2.24 -18.96 -1.62
N GLY A 34 -1.75 -17.78 -1.22
CA GLY A 34 -1.00 -16.90 -2.12
C GLY A 34 0.25 -17.58 -2.71
N ARG A 35 1.00 -18.35 -1.90
CA ARG A 35 2.16 -19.11 -2.40
C ARG A 35 1.77 -20.18 -3.42
N TRP A 36 0.68 -20.90 -3.20
CA TRP A 36 0.20 -21.89 -4.17
C TRP A 36 -0.28 -21.25 -5.46
N ILE A 37 -0.99 -20.13 -5.38
CA ILE A 37 -1.43 -19.37 -6.56
C ILE A 37 -0.23 -18.88 -7.36
N ALA A 38 0.80 -18.35 -6.69
CA ALA A 38 2.01 -17.87 -7.35
C ALA A 38 2.88 -18.99 -7.95
N SER A 39 2.89 -20.19 -7.35
CA SER A 39 3.75 -21.33 -7.76
C SER A 39 3.04 -22.39 -8.60
N GLY A 40 1.72 -22.32 -8.74
CA GLY A 40 0.90 -23.37 -9.34
C GLY A 40 0.88 -23.36 -10.88
N PRO A 41 0.31 -24.41 -11.50
CA PRO A 41 0.17 -24.50 -12.96
C PRO A 41 -0.79 -23.45 -13.54
N VAL A 42 -1.57 -22.78 -12.68
CA VAL A 42 -2.39 -21.63 -13.02
C VAL A 42 -1.56 -20.39 -12.69
N SER A 43 -0.76 -19.92 -13.65
CA SER A 43 0.06 -18.71 -13.47
C SER A 43 -0.87 -17.49 -13.34
N CYS A 44 -1.15 -17.09 -12.10
CA CYS A 44 -2.00 -15.93 -11.80
C CYS A 44 -1.12 -14.74 -11.49
N ASP A 45 -1.34 -13.62 -12.17
CA ASP A 45 -0.59 -12.40 -11.94
C ASP A 45 -1.16 -11.59 -10.75
N VAL A 46 -2.43 -11.84 -10.38
CA VAL A 46 -3.09 -11.15 -9.26
C VAL A 46 -4.10 -12.06 -8.54
N TRP A 47 -4.25 -11.93 -7.22
CA TRP A 47 -5.26 -12.65 -6.44
C TRP A 47 -5.80 -11.82 -5.28
N ARG A 48 -7.08 -12.04 -4.98
CA ARG A 48 -7.78 -11.39 -3.87
C ARG A 48 -7.31 -11.92 -2.52
N THR A 49 -6.99 -11.04 -1.59
CA THR A 49 -6.48 -11.44 -0.26
C THR A 49 -7.51 -11.36 0.87
N GLY A 50 -8.59 -10.60 0.67
CA GLY A 50 -9.61 -10.34 1.69
C GLY A 50 -11.00 -10.22 1.11
N GLY A 51 -11.97 -9.91 1.99
CA GLY A 51 -13.37 -9.75 1.63
C GLY A 51 -13.63 -8.51 0.76
N ASP A 52 -14.87 -8.41 0.30
CA ASP A 52 -15.32 -7.31 -0.55
C ASP A 52 -15.26 -5.98 0.22
N ILE A 53 -14.61 -5.01 -0.40
CA ILE A 53 -14.40 -3.69 0.17
C ILE A 53 -15.68 -2.87 0.08
N GLN A 54 -15.94 -2.10 1.14
CA GLN A 54 -17.05 -1.17 1.22
C GLN A 54 -16.49 0.24 1.44
N ALA A 55 -17.21 1.27 0.97
CA ALA A 55 -16.85 2.67 1.17
C ALA A 55 -17.10 3.12 2.63
N ARG A 56 -16.41 2.51 3.59
CA ARG A 56 -16.38 2.87 5.01
C ARG A 56 -15.02 2.57 5.61
N TRP A 57 -14.54 3.42 6.50
CA TRP A 57 -13.19 3.35 7.05
C TRP A 57 -12.81 1.97 7.60
N SER A 58 -13.71 1.35 8.38
CA SER A 58 -13.51 0.03 8.96
C SER A 58 -13.29 -1.07 7.92
N SER A 59 -13.90 -0.97 6.73
CA SER A 59 -13.66 -1.94 5.64
C SER A 59 -12.30 -1.73 4.99
N ILE A 60 -11.90 -0.48 4.74
CA ILE A 60 -10.57 -0.15 4.20
C ILE A 60 -9.48 -0.71 5.11
N MET A 61 -9.63 -0.47 6.41
CA MET A 61 -8.70 -0.91 7.44
C MET A 61 -8.63 -2.44 7.57
N ALA A 62 -9.76 -3.15 7.51
CA ALA A 62 -9.78 -4.61 7.55
C ALA A 62 -9.08 -5.25 6.34
N ASN A 63 -9.28 -4.69 5.15
CA ASN A 63 -8.60 -5.14 3.93
C ASN A 63 -7.10 -4.84 3.98
N LEU A 64 -6.71 -3.66 4.48
CA LEU A 64 -5.30 -3.30 4.68
C LEU A 64 -4.59 -4.28 5.63
N ASP A 65 -5.22 -4.59 6.77
CA ASP A 65 -4.66 -5.50 7.78
C ASP A 65 -4.52 -6.93 7.23
N THR A 66 -5.52 -7.42 6.49
CA THR A 66 -5.47 -8.74 5.87
C THR A 66 -4.38 -8.81 4.80
N ASN A 67 -4.31 -7.78 3.94
CA ASN A 67 -3.34 -7.75 2.85
C ASN A 67 -1.90 -7.61 3.34
N GLN A 68 -1.68 -6.94 4.48
CA GLN A 68 -0.36 -6.80 5.11
C GLN A 68 0.33 -8.15 5.32
N LEU A 69 -0.44 -9.16 5.75
CA LEU A 69 0.07 -10.51 6.03
C LEU A 69 0.58 -11.22 4.76
N MET A 70 0.20 -10.73 3.58
CA MET A 70 0.58 -11.30 2.29
C MET A 70 1.83 -10.67 1.68
N ALA A 71 2.41 -9.63 2.31
CA ALA A 71 3.62 -8.99 1.81
C ALA A 71 4.77 -9.98 1.54
N PRO A 72 5.04 -11.00 2.38
CA PRO A 72 6.10 -11.99 2.09
C PRO A 72 5.85 -12.81 0.82
N VAL A 73 4.59 -13.02 0.42
CA VAL A 73 4.24 -13.76 -0.79
C VAL A 73 4.59 -12.93 -2.02
N GLN A 74 4.05 -11.71 -2.12
CA GLN A 74 4.33 -10.82 -3.25
C GLN A 74 5.82 -10.46 -3.34
N ASN A 75 6.46 -10.14 -2.21
CA ASN A 75 7.89 -9.78 -2.20
C ASN A 75 8.80 -10.96 -2.56
N GLY A 76 8.33 -12.21 -2.41
CA GLY A 76 9.03 -13.41 -2.85
C GLY A 76 8.74 -13.82 -4.30
N ASN A 77 7.75 -13.21 -4.96
CA ASN A 77 7.30 -13.56 -6.30
C ASN A 77 7.08 -12.29 -7.16
N PRO A 78 8.15 -11.58 -7.58
CA PRO A 78 8.03 -10.38 -8.40
C PRO A 78 7.23 -10.62 -9.68
N GLY A 79 6.31 -9.71 -10.00
CA GLY A 79 5.38 -9.86 -11.12
C GLY A 79 4.02 -10.45 -10.75
N HIS A 80 3.86 -10.83 -9.48
CA HIS A 80 2.61 -11.35 -8.93
C HIS A 80 2.14 -10.49 -7.76
N PHE A 81 0.87 -10.10 -7.73
CA PHE A 81 0.38 -9.05 -6.85
C PHE A 81 -0.78 -9.49 -5.97
N ASN A 82 -0.73 -9.04 -4.72
CA ASN A 82 -1.87 -9.12 -3.82
C ASN A 82 -2.90 -8.05 -4.17
N ASP A 83 -4.17 -8.45 -4.23
CA ASP A 83 -5.31 -7.56 -4.48
C ASP A 83 -6.16 -7.38 -3.22
N PRO A 84 -6.07 -6.22 -2.55
CA PRO A 84 -6.90 -5.85 -1.41
C PRO A 84 -8.30 -5.34 -1.81
N ASP A 85 -8.72 -5.48 -3.08
CA ASP A 85 -9.93 -4.95 -3.71
C ASP A 85 -9.79 -3.53 -4.30
N ALA A 86 -10.84 -3.10 -5.02
CA ALA A 86 -10.94 -1.84 -5.73
C ALA A 86 -10.93 -0.60 -4.84
N LEU A 87 -10.52 0.51 -5.45
CA LEU A 87 -10.53 1.82 -4.85
C LEU A 87 -11.97 2.30 -4.63
N GLN A 88 -12.22 2.83 -3.43
CA GLN A 88 -13.48 3.49 -3.04
C GLN A 88 -13.40 5.03 -3.12
N VAL A 89 -12.34 5.56 -3.77
CA VAL A 89 -12.19 7.00 -4.03
C VAL A 89 -13.28 7.46 -5.01
N GLY A 90 -13.97 8.54 -4.69
CA GLY A 90 -15.10 9.07 -5.46
C GLY A 90 -16.47 8.49 -5.07
N ASN A 91 -16.53 7.45 -4.23
CA ASN A 91 -17.77 6.86 -3.77
C ASN A 91 -18.29 7.51 -2.48
N ILE A 92 -19.60 7.41 -2.25
CA ILE A 92 -20.25 7.91 -1.03
C ILE A 92 -19.90 6.98 0.14
N GLY A 93 -19.52 7.56 1.28
CA GLY A 93 -19.32 6.85 2.56
C GLY A 93 -17.96 7.06 3.21
N LEU A 94 -16.96 7.54 2.43
CA LEU A 94 -15.67 7.99 2.95
C LEU A 94 -15.54 9.51 2.84
N THR A 95 -14.97 10.14 3.87
CA THR A 95 -14.50 11.53 3.79
C THR A 95 -13.34 11.66 2.79
N LEU A 96 -13.07 12.86 2.27
CA LEU A 96 -11.93 13.08 1.38
C LEU A 96 -10.60 12.70 2.04
N THR A 97 -10.47 12.95 3.35
CA THR A 97 -9.31 12.55 4.14
C THR A 97 -9.11 11.03 4.12
N GLU A 98 -10.17 10.26 4.39
CA GLU A 98 -10.11 8.80 4.36
C GLU A 98 -9.85 8.27 2.94
N GLN A 99 -10.42 8.89 1.90
CA GLN A 99 -10.14 8.55 0.50
C GLN A 99 -8.66 8.77 0.16
N ARG A 100 -8.08 9.87 0.65
CA ARG A 100 -6.66 10.20 0.48
C ARG A 100 -5.77 9.14 1.13
N SER A 101 -6.08 8.77 2.38
CA SER A 101 -5.37 7.73 3.13
C SER A 101 -5.51 6.35 2.49
N HIS A 102 -6.72 5.99 2.07
CA HIS A 102 -6.98 4.75 1.34
C HIS A 102 -6.12 4.64 0.08
N PHE A 103 -6.07 5.69 -0.74
CA PHE A 103 -5.29 5.71 -1.97
C PHE A 103 -3.78 5.58 -1.70
N ALA A 104 -3.25 6.32 -0.71
CA ALA A 104 -1.85 6.24 -0.34
C ALA A 104 -1.47 4.84 0.18
N CYS A 105 -2.30 4.24 1.04
CA CYS A 105 -2.11 2.87 1.50
C CYS A 105 -2.11 1.87 0.34
N TRP A 106 -3.05 1.96 -0.61
CA TRP A 106 -3.07 1.08 -1.78
C TRP A 106 -1.83 1.24 -2.67
N CYS A 107 -1.33 2.47 -2.82
CA CYS A 107 -0.07 2.70 -3.52
C CYS A 107 1.11 2.03 -2.82
N MET A 108 1.13 2.05 -1.48
CA MET A 108 2.12 1.33 -0.67
C MET A 108 2.01 -0.19 -0.80
N LEU A 109 0.82 -0.74 -1.05
CA LEU A 109 0.66 -2.19 -1.24
C LEU A 109 1.25 -2.67 -2.58
N GLY A 110 1.36 -1.78 -3.57
CA GLY A 110 2.00 -2.09 -4.86
C GLY A 110 1.21 -3.03 -5.77
N GLY A 111 0.00 -3.43 -5.36
CA GLY A 111 -0.95 -4.18 -6.18
C GLY A 111 -1.81 -3.28 -7.08
N PRO A 112 -2.90 -3.82 -7.64
CA PRO A 112 -3.78 -3.09 -8.56
C PRO A 112 -4.38 -1.80 -7.96
N LEU A 113 -4.48 -0.76 -8.79
CA LEU A 113 -5.27 0.44 -8.51
C LEU A 113 -6.55 0.41 -9.37
N LEU A 114 -7.50 -0.45 -8.99
CA LEU A 114 -8.75 -0.64 -9.74
C LEU A 114 -9.77 0.45 -9.34
N ILE A 115 -10.13 1.33 -10.28
CA ILE A 115 -11.11 2.40 -10.04
C ILE A 115 -12.53 1.82 -10.17
N SER A 116 -13.34 1.97 -9.13
CA SER A 116 -14.74 1.51 -9.10
C SER A 116 -15.69 2.65 -8.72
N THR A 117 -15.65 3.73 -9.49
CA THR A 117 -16.50 4.92 -9.32
C THR A 117 -17.00 5.46 -10.65
N ASP A 118 -18.09 6.22 -10.66
CA ASP A 118 -18.59 6.88 -11.87
C ASP A 118 -17.74 8.12 -12.20
N LEU A 119 -16.77 7.96 -13.10
CA LEU A 119 -15.87 9.03 -13.53
C LEU A 119 -16.59 10.22 -14.20
N ARG A 120 -17.85 10.07 -14.62
CA ARG A 120 -18.63 11.18 -15.19
C ARG A 120 -19.16 12.13 -14.11
N GLN A 121 -19.20 11.66 -12.86
CA GLN A 121 -19.77 12.37 -11.72
C GLN A 121 -18.78 12.52 -10.56
N ILE A 122 -17.53 12.08 -10.72
CA ILE A 122 -16.48 12.22 -9.71
C ILE A 122 -16.21 13.70 -9.42
N SER A 123 -16.01 14.04 -8.14
CA SER A 123 -15.60 15.40 -7.77
C SER A 123 -14.16 15.68 -8.18
N ASP A 124 -13.82 16.96 -8.38
CA ASP A 124 -12.45 17.38 -8.67
C ASP A 124 -11.46 16.97 -7.58
N ASP A 125 -11.90 16.97 -6.31
CA ASP A 125 -11.08 16.54 -5.17
C ASP A 125 -10.75 15.04 -5.24
N ALA A 126 -11.75 14.19 -5.49
CA ALA A 126 -11.54 12.76 -5.62
C ALA A 126 -10.72 12.41 -6.88
N LEU A 127 -10.94 13.13 -7.97
CA LEU A 127 -10.14 12.98 -9.19
C LEU A 127 -8.68 13.37 -8.96
N ARG A 128 -8.41 14.42 -8.17
CA ARG A 128 -7.04 14.82 -7.79
C ARG A 128 -6.34 13.73 -6.98
N ILE A 129 -7.05 13.01 -6.11
CA ILE A 129 -6.51 11.84 -5.40
C ILE A 129 -6.10 10.75 -6.39
N LEU A 130 -6.99 10.37 -7.32
CA LEU A 130 -6.71 9.33 -8.33
C LEU A 130 -5.58 9.71 -9.31
N LYS A 131 -5.23 11.00 -9.41
CA LYS A 131 -4.17 11.53 -10.26
C LYS A 131 -2.89 11.90 -9.49
N ALA A 132 -2.72 11.43 -8.26
CA ALA A 132 -1.52 11.72 -7.47
C ALA A 132 -0.29 10.98 -8.04
N GLU A 133 0.36 11.60 -9.02
CA GLU A 133 1.45 11.04 -9.85
C GLU A 133 2.59 10.43 -9.03
N GLU A 134 3.03 11.09 -7.95
CA GLU A 134 4.15 10.58 -7.15
C GLU A 134 3.75 9.32 -6.36
N LEU A 135 2.50 9.23 -5.87
CA LEU A 135 1.98 8.02 -5.25
C LEU A 135 1.76 6.90 -6.26
N ILE A 136 1.29 7.21 -7.46
CA ILE A 136 1.22 6.25 -8.57
C ILE A 136 2.62 5.72 -8.90
N ALA A 137 3.64 6.57 -8.91
CA ALA A 137 5.02 6.15 -9.11
C ALA A 137 5.53 5.23 -7.98
N ILE A 138 5.08 5.43 -6.73
CA ILE A 138 5.33 4.47 -5.64
C ILE A 138 4.66 3.13 -5.92
N ASN A 139 3.40 3.13 -6.38
CA ASN A 139 2.69 1.90 -6.73
C ASN A 139 3.41 1.13 -7.85
N GLN A 140 3.80 1.84 -8.92
CA GLN A 140 4.38 1.31 -10.16
C GLN A 140 5.90 1.08 -10.10
N ASP A 141 6.52 1.17 -8.92
CA ASP A 141 7.97 0.98 -8.80
C ASP A 141 8.41 -0.42 -9.28
N ARG A 142 9.50 -0.45 -10.06
CA ARG A 142 10.00 -1.66 -10.73
C ARG A 142 10.45 -2.80 -9.80
N LEU A 143 10.64 -2.55 -8.50
CA LEU A 143 10.89 -3.65 -7.56
C LEU A 143 9.65 -4.52 -7.34
N ALA A 144 8.45 -4.06 -7.74
CA ALA A 144 7.17 -4.74 -7.53
C ALA A 144 6.92 -5.12 -6.06
N ALA A 145 7.59 -4.44 -5.13
CA ALA A 145 7.52 -4.74 -3.72
C ALA A 145 6.20 -4.23 -3.12
N GLN A 146 5.64 -5.00 -2.20
CA GLN A 146 4.63 -4.57 -1.27
C GLN A 146 5.28 -3.95 -0.03
N GLY A 147 4.76 -2.79 0.37
CA GLY A 147 5.09 -2.14 1.64
C GLY A 147 4.57 -2.90 2.85
N VAL A 148 5.22 -2.72 3.98
CA VAL A 148 4.92 -3.39 5.25
C VAL A 148 4.73 -2.37 6.36
N ARG A 149 3.87 -2.71 7.32
CA ARG A 149 3.78 -1.95 8.58
C ARG A 149 5.02 -2.25 9.42
N ILE A 150 5.65 -1.20 9.92
CA ILE A 150 6.80 -1.26 10.82
C ILE A 150 6.28 -1.16 12.25
N GLY A 151 6.40 -2.28 12.98
CA GLY A 151 5.88 -2.40 14.33
C GLY A 151 4.35 -2.48 14.42
N PRO A 152 3.80 -2.53 15.64
CA PRO A 152 2.36 -2.41 15.89
C PRO A 152 1.89 -0.94 15.77
N HIS A 153 0.58 -0.71 15.62
CA HIS A 153 0.06 0.63 15.88
C HIS A 153 0.18 0.97 17.36
N ASN A 154 0.35 2.26 17.68
CA ASN A 154 0.28 2.71 19.06
C ASN A 154 -1.19 2.70 19.57
N PRO A 155 -1.44 2.87 20.88
CA PRO A 155 -2.80 2.88 21.44
C PRO A 155 -3.75 3.95 20.85
N LEU A 156 -3.21 4.97 20.20
CA LEU A 156 -3.96 6.04 19.53
C LEU A 156 -4.22 5.72 18.04
N GLY A 157 -3.80 4.55 17.55
CA GLY A 157 -4.00 4.12 16.17
C GLY A 157 -2.98 4.66 15.18
N ALA A 158 -1.85 5.23 15.63
CA ALA A 158 -0.79 5.67 14.74
C ALA A 158 0.01 4.48 14.19
N GLU A 159 0.25 4.46 12.89
CA GLU A 159 0.99 3.43 12.17
C GLU A 159 2.10 4.04 11.32
N LEU A 160 3.18 3.27 11.18
CA LEU A 160 4.27 3.54 10.25
C LEU A 160 4.32 2.44 9.20
N TRP A 161 4.26 2.80 7.93
CA TRP A 161 4.38 1.89 6.80
C TRP A 161 5.59 2.27 5.98
N ALA A 162 6.36 1.28 5.51
CA ALA A 162 7.50 1.50 4.64
C ALA A 162 7.48 0.54 3.44
N LYS A 163 7.83 1.06 2.27
CA LYS A 163 7.98 0.29 1.03
C LYS A 163 9.36 0.55 0.45
N ARG A 164 10.10 -0.52 0.19
CA ARG A 164 11.36 -0.46 -0.55
C ARG A 164 11.07 -0.16 -2.01
N LEU A 165 11.84 0.76 -2.58
CA LEU A 165 11.72 1.18 -3.97
C LEU A 165 13.05 0.99 -4.68
N SER A 166 12.98 0.98 -6.00
CA SER A 166 14.16 0.90 -6.83
C SER A 166 15.10 2.08 -6.62
N GLY A 167 16.41 1.81 -6.78
CA GLY A 167 17.46 2.80 -6.57
C GLY A 167 17.76 3.07 -5.08
N GLY A 168 17.38 2.16 -4.17
CA GLY A 168 17.65 2.31 -2.74
C GLY A 168 16.79 3.38 -2.04
N ARG A 169 15.71 3.81 -2.69
CA ARG A 169 14.74 4.75 -2.12
C ARG A 169 13.72 4.00 -1.27
N HIS A 170 13.02 4.74 -0.41
CA HIS A 170 11.91 4.22 0.38
C HIS A 170 10.71 5.15 0.29
N ALA A 171 9.50 4.59 0.19
CA ALA A 171 8.29 5.34 0.51
C ALA A 171 7.91 5.05 1.96
N VAL A 172 7.39 6.07 2.65
CA VAL A 172 6.87 5.96 4.02
C VAL A 172 5.48 6.57 4.08
N VAL A 173 4.55 5.90 4.78
CA VAL A 173 3.24 6.46 5.14
C VAL A 173 3.11 6.43 6.66
N LEU A 174 2.86 7.60 7.25
CA LEU A 174 2.58 7.80 8.67
C LEU A 174 1.07 7.97 8.81
N LEU A 175 0.35 6.89 9.13
CA LEU A 175 -1.11 6.82 9.11
C LEU A 175 -1.68 6.98 10.51
N ASN A 176 -2.65 7.86 10.69
CA ASN A 176 -3.47 7.91 11.89
C ASN A 176 -4.79 7.16 11.63
N ARG A 177 -4.97 5.98 12.25
CA ARG A 177 -6.23 5.22 12.19
C ARG A 177 -7.22 5.61 13.28
N GLY A 178 -6.75 6.33 14.29
CA GLY A 178 -7.54 6.73 15.44
C GLY A 178 -8.46 7.90 15.14
N SER A 179 -9.25 8.24 16.16
CA SER A 179 -10.30 9.27 16.11
C SER A 179 -9.83 10.66 16.55
N THR A 180 -8.56 10.81 16.95
CA THR A 180 -8.00 12.06 17.47
C THR A 180 -6.66 12.39 16.81
N PRO A 181 -6.29 13.68 16.66
CA PRO A 181 -4.97 14.05 16.16
C PRO A 181 -3.84 13.43 16.97
N VAL A 182 -2.78 12.97 16.29
CA VAL A 182 -1.64 12.30 16.93
C VAL A 182 -0.31 12.68 16.28
N ASP A 183 0.74 12.77 17.08
CA ASP A 183 2.12 12.87 16.59
C ASP A 183 2.62 11.49 16.17
N ILE A 184 3.21 11.37 14.98
CA ILE A 184 3.76 10.11 14.47
C ILE A 184 5.26 10.27 14.22
N LEU A 185 6.05 9.46 14.92
CA LEU A 185 7.50 9.44 14.83
C LEU A 185 7.98 8.49 13.73
N LEU A 186 8.79 9.00 12.81
CA LEU A 186 9.68 8.22 11.95
C LEU A 186 11.10 8.34 12.49
N ASP A 187 11.55 7.31 13.20
CA ASP A 187 12.94 7.16 13.60
C ASP A 187 13.72 6.52 12.44
N LEU A 188 14.53 7.32 11.73
CA LEU A 188 15.24 6.84 10.54
C LEU A 188 16.29 5.77 10.89
N PRO A 189 17.16 5.93 11.90
CA PRO A 189 18.08 4.86 12.32
C PRO A 189 17.39 3.55 12.71
N ALA A 190 16.23 3.61 13.39
CA ALA A 190 15.51 2.40 13.78
C ALA A 190 14.80 1.73 12.61
N THR A 191 14.30 2.51 11.64
CA THR A 191 13.53 2.01 10.50
C THR A 191 14.42 1.58 9.33
N PHE A 192 15.47 2.34 9.08
CA PHE A 192 16.46 2.16 8.02
C PHE A 192 17.85 2.17 8.65
N PRO A 193 18.35 1.02 9.15
CA PRO A 193 19.57 0.93 9.97
C PRO A 193 20.86 1.26 9.22
N GLU A 194 20.74 1.65 7.97
CA GLU A 194 21.86 2.13 7.19
C GLU A 194 22.21 3.54 7.66
N SER A 195 23.47 3.77 8.07
CA SER A 195 23.97 5.09 8.45
C SER A 195 24.00 6.02 7.24
N ALA A 196 22.84 6.57 6.89
CA ALA A 196 22.60 7.39 5.72
C ALA A 196 21.88 8.69 6.11
N VAL A 197 22.17 9.75 5.36
CA VAL A 197 21.35 10.96 5.35
C VAL A 197 20.27 10.79 4.30
N TRP A 198 19.02 11.05 4.67
CA TRP A 198 17.86 10.91 3.81
C TRP A 198 17.29 12.29 3.46
N MET A 199 17.15 12.58 2.18
CA MET A 199 16.28 13.66 1.70
C MET A 199 14.84 13.18 1.79
N LEU A 200 14.00 13.88 2.55
CA LEU A 200 12.58 13.61 2.66
C LEU A 200 11.81 14.53 1.71
N ARG A 201 10.83 13.97 1.02
CA ARG A 201 9.90 14.69 0.14
C ARG A 201 8.46 14.35 0.51
N ASP A 202 7.62 15.37 0.71
CA ASP A 202 6.18 15.21 0.87
C ASP A 202 5.53 14.96 -0.50
N LEU A 203 4.85 13.83 -0.64
CA LEU A 203 4.26 13.36 -1.91
C LEU A 203 2.97 14.12 -2.30
N TRP A 204 2.28 14.72 -1.33
CA TRP A 204 1.08 15.52 -1.59
C TRP A 204 1.44 16.97 -1.88
N ALA A 205 2.33 17.55 -1.06
CA ALA A 205 2.82 18.91 -1.28
C ALA A 205 3.81 19.01 -2.44
N ARG A 206 4.36 17.87 -2.91
CA ARG A 206 5.40 17.78 -3.94
C ARG A 206 6.61 18.65 -3.60
N ALA A 207 6.97 18.67 -2.32
CA ALA A 207 7.98 19.55 -1.76
C ALA A 207 9.01 18.77 -0.95
N ASP A 208 10.27 19.16 -1.09
CA ASP A 208 11.36 18.58 -0.31
C ASP A 208 11.36 19.22 1.08
N LEU A 209 11.41 18.39 2.11
CA LEU A 209 11.41 18.77 3.52
C LEU A 209 12.83 18.93 4.08
N GLY A 210 13.84 18.53 3.32
CA GLY A 210 15.26 18.61 3.68
C GLY A 210 15.88 17.27 4.08
N ASN A 211 17.10 17.37 4.59
CA ASN A 211 17.95 16.22 4.91
C ASN A 211 17.83 15.83 6.38
N TYR A 212 17.65 14.54 6.63
CA TYR A 212 17.48 13.97 7.97
C TYR A 212 18.41 12.77 8.18
N SER A 213 19.05 12.70 9.34
CA SER A 213 19.83 11.56 9.82
C SER A 213 19.28 10.94 11.12
N GLY A 214 18.38 11.66 11.81
CA GLY A 214 17.75 11.22 13.07
C GLY A 214 16.26 10.92 12.88
N ALA A 215 15.41 11.71 13.51
CA ALA A 215 13.96 11.50 13.47
C ALA A 215 13.23 12.58 12.66
N TYR A 216 12.13 12.19 12.03
CA TYR A 216 11.09 13.08 11.53
C TYR A 216 9.81 12.85 12.35
N VAL A 217 9.12 13.93 12.74
CA VAL A 217 7.84 13.84 13.47
C VAL A 217 6.76 14.52 12.64
N ALA A 218 5.80 13.73 12.16
CA ALA A 218 4.55 14.27 11.64
C ALA A 218 3.71 14.77 12.81
N LYS A 219 3.51 16.08 12.90
CA LYS A 219 2.82 16.71 14.03
C LYS A 219 1.31 16.76 13.83
N ALA A 220 0.57 16.40 14.86
CA ALA A 220 -0.88 16.50 14.94
C ALA A 220 -1.61 15.96 13.69
N VAL A 221 -1.21 14.79 13.19
CA VAL A 221 -1.84 14.13 12.04
C VAL A 221 -3.32 13.90 12.38
N PRO A 222 -4.28 14.50 11.65
CA PRO A 222 -5.70 14.40 11.97
C PRO A 222 -6.23 12.96 11.95
N SER A 223 -7.40 12.75 12.55
CA SER A 223 -8.12 11.48 12.50
C SER A 223 -8.24 10.97 11.06
N HIS A 224 -7.91 9.70 10.85
CA HIS A 224 -7.98 9.01 9.55
C HIS A 224 -7.10 9.61 8.44
N ASP A 225 -6.20 10.53 8.79
CA ASP A 225 -5.29 11.17 7.86
C ASP A 225 -3.89 10.54 7.88
N HIS A 226 -3.02 10.99 7.00
CA HIS A 226 -1.65 10.52 6.92
C HIS A 226 -0.68 11.58 6.37
N VAL A 227 0.61 11.30 6.57
CA VAL A 227 1.71 11.92 5.83
C VAL A 227 2.32 10.85 4.92
N ALA A 228 2.55 11.20 3.65
CA ALA A 228 3.18 10.30 2.67
C ALA A 228 4.51 10.91 2.20
N LEU A 229 5.61 10.17 2.40
CA LEU A 229 6.97 10.64 2.16
C LEU A 229 7.70 9.74 1.16
N LEU A 230 8.54 10.35 0.33
CA LEU A 230 9.61 9.69 -0.40
C LEU A 230 10.95 10.01 0.26
N LEU A 231 11.74 8.99 0.52
CA LEU A 231 13.07 9.07 1.09
C LEU A 231 14.09 8.66 0.03
N SER A 232 15.04 9.56 -0.24
CA SER A 232 16.17 9.30 -1.13
C SER A 232 17.47 9.50 -0.38
N ARG A 233 18.42 8.58 -0.53
CA ARG A 233 19.74 8.72 0.09
C ARG A 233 20.48 9.91 -0.51
N VAL A 234 21.05 10.73 0.34
CA VAL A 234 22.02 11.75 -0.06
C VAL A 234 23.37 11.06 -0.18
N LEU A 235 23.90 10.99 -1.39
CA LEU A 235 25.25 10.49 -1.61
C LEU A 235 26.24 11.55 -1.13
N SER A 236 27.19 11.17 -0.28
CA SER A 236 28.35 12.01 0.03
C SER A 236 29.19 12.17 -1.24
N THR A 237 29.28 13.40 -1.74
CA THR A 237 30.24 13.82 -2.77
C THR A 237 31.65 13.82 -2.23
#